data_AF-A0AAU8FMF4-F1
#
_entry.id   AF-A0AAU8FMF4-F1
#
_cell.length_a   1.000
_cell.length_b   1.000
_cell.length_c   1.000
_cell.angle_alpha   90.00
_cell.angle_beta   90.00
_cell.angle_gamma   90.00
#
_symmetry.space_group_name_H-M   'P 1'
#
loop_
_entity.id
_entity.type
_entity.pdbx_description
1 polymer ?
#
loop_
_entity_poly.entity_id
_entity_poly.type
_entity_poly.pdbx_seq_one_letter_code
_entity_poly.pdbx_strand_id
1 'polypeptide(L)'
;MKPFSELSAEELAMENLFIRWVRFPDDPPIRSFWENWILKYPAQKDTVAKARELVLIASDWRPDNLTNQEVNSIWGRIMSSLDIMGDRDARKAPRDGRSTGLSAGNIILILVSVTFLLFMFYFMLGNS
;
A
#
# COMPACT_ATOMS: atom_id res chain seq x y z
N MET A 1 16.37 25.51 -1.44
CA MET A 1 15.72 24.70 -2.49
C MET A 1 15.67 25.55 -3.74
N LYS A 2 16.11 25.01 -4.88
CA LYS A 2 16.08 25.69 -6.18
C LYS A 2 14.60 25.84 -6.61
N PRO A 3 14.14 27.00 -7.11
CA PRO A 3 12.76 27.17 -7.53
C PRO A 3 12.48 26.29 -8.76
N PHE A 4 11.24 25.78 -8.88
CA PHE A 4 10.83 24.95 -10.03
C PHE A 4 11.08 25.62 -11.38
N SER A 5 11.10 26.97 -11.42
CA SER A 5 11.35 27.77 -12.62
C SER A 5 12.80 27.77 -13.10
N GLU A 6 13.71 27.14 -12.36
CA GLU A 6 15.11 26.97 -12.76
C GLU A 6 15.46 25.49 -12.99
N LEU A 7 14.51 24.58 -12.76
CA LEU A 7 14.74 23.16 -12.92
C LEU A 7 14.81 22.80 -14.40
N SER A 8 15.74 21.92 -14.74
CA SER A 8 15.75 21.27 -16.05
C SER A 8 14.58 20.28 -16.17
N ALA A 9 14.33 19.78 -17.38
CA ALA A 9 13.28 18.79 -17.60
C ALA A 9 13.52 17.50 -16.80
N GLU A 10 14.79 17.10 -16.69
CA GLU A 10 15.24 15.93 -15.93
C GLU A 10 15.06 16.13 -14.43
N GLU A 11 15.45 17.29 -13.90
CA GLU A 11 15.24 17.64 -12.49
C GLU A 11 13.75 17.63 -12.13
N LEU A 12 12.92 18.23 -12.98
CA LEU A 12 11.46 18.24 -12.80
C LEU A 12 10.85 16.83 -12.90
N ALA A 13 11.36 15.97 -13.79
CA ALA A 13 10.91 14.59 -13.93
C ALA A 13 11.27 13.69 -12.74
N MET A 14 12.22 14.10 -11.88
CA MET A 14 12.56 13.41 -10.64
C MET A 14 11.75 13.89 -9.43
N GLU A 15 10.98 14.98 -9.56
CA GLU A 15 10.21 15.55 -8.46
C GLU A 15 8.96 14.72 -8.16
N ASN A 16 8.82 14.25 -6.92
CA ASN A 16 7.72 13.36 -6.52
C ASN A 16 6.32 13.94 -6.79
N LEU A 17 6.13 15.23 -6.52
CA LEU A 17 4.84 15.91 -6.75
C LEU A 17 4.54 16.03 -8.25
N PHE A 18 5.56 16.24 -9.06
CA PHE A 18 5.44 16.32 -10.52
C PHE A 18 5.14 14.94 -11.10
N ILE A 19 5.89 13.91 -10.70
CA ILE A 19 5.64 12.52 -11.09
C ILE A 19 4.20 12.11 -10.76
N ARG A 20 3.73 12.41 -9.54
CA ARG A 20 2.37 12.09 -9.11
C ARG A 20 1.32 12.79 -9.97
N TRP A 21 1.51 14.06 -10.29
CA TRP A 21 0.61 14.79 -11.19
C TRP A 21 0.53 14.17 -12.58
N VAL A 22 1.67 13.80 -13.16
CA VAL A 22 1.73 13.22 -14.51
C VAL A 22 1.06 11.85 -14.55
N ARG A 23 1.25 11.03 -13.50
CA ARG A 23 0.68 9.67 -13.42
C ARG A 23 -0.79 9.64 -13.02
N PHE A 24 -1.22 10.59 -12.19
CA PHE A 24 -2.57 10.67 -11.64
C PHE A 24 -3.13 12.08 -11.85
N PRO A 25 -3.43 12.47 -13.09
CA PRO A 25 -3.83 13.83 -13.41
C PRO A 25 -5.16 14.22 -12.78
N ASP A 26 -5.99 13.27 -12.33
CA ASP A 26 -7.31 13.52 -11.74
C ASP A 26 -7.30 13.90 -10.25
N ASP A 27 -6.13 13.91 -9.59
CA ASP A 27 -5.97 14.36 -8.19
C ASP A 27 -6.16 15.90 -8.11
N PRO A 28 -7.30 16.44 -7.60
CA PRO A 28 -7.67 17.85 -7.79
C PRO A 28 -6.70 18.86 -7.15
N PRO A 29 -6.22 18.66 -5.90
CA PRO A 29 -5.20 19.53 -5.30
C PRO A 29 -3.91 19.64 -6.13
N ILE A 30 -3.44 18.50 -6.67
CA ILE A 30 -2.17 18.44 -7.39
C ILE A 30 -2.32 19.01 -8.80
N ARG A 31 -3.43 18.71 -9.49
CA ARG A 31 -3.77 19.30 -10.79
C ARG A 31 -3.79 20.83 -10.71
N SER A 32 -4.52 21.36 -9.75
CA SER A 32 -4.71 22.80 -9.59
C SER A 32 -3.38 23.52 -9.37
N PHE A 33 -2.46 22.93 -8.60
CA PHE A 33 -1.12 23.49 -8.40
C PHE A 33 -0.34 23.61 -9.72
N TRP A 34 -0.22 22.51 -10.48
CA TRP A 34 0.59 22.49 -11.70
C TRP A 34 -0.02 23.30 -12.84
N GLU A 35 -1.35 23.29 -13.00
CA GLU A 35 -2.02 24.12 -14.00
C GLU A 35 -1.80 25.61 -13.72
N ASN A 36 -1.99 26.05 -12.47
CA ASN A 36 -1.73 27.44 -12.08
C ASN A 36 -0.25 27.81 -12.23
N TRP A 37 0.66 26.88 -11.93
CA TRP A 37 2.09 27.10 -12.09
C TRP A 37 2.48 27.28 -13.57
N ILE A 38 1.94 26.45 -14.47
CA ILE A 38 2.19 26.56 -15.92
C ILE A 38 1.65 27.87 -16.47
N LEU A 39 0.47 28.31 -16.02
CA LEU A 39 -0.09 29.62 -16.39
C LEU A 39 0.80 30.78 -15.92
N LYS A 40 1.45 30.65 -14.76
CA LYS A 40 2.37 31.66 -14.21
C LYS A 40 3.73 31.67 -14.92
N TYR A 41 4.19 30.54 -15.46
CA TYR A 41 5.50 30.38 -16.10
C TYR A 41 5.37 29.82 -17.53
N PRO A 42 4.80 30.56 -18.48
CA PRO A 42 4.57 30.08 -19.84
C PRO A 42 5.87 29.73 -20.59
N ALA A 43 6.99 30.37 -20.24
CA ALA A 43 8.31 30.06 -20.79
C ALA A 43 8.80 28.65 -20.42
N GLN A 44 8.25 28.04 -19.37
CA GLN A 44 8.60 26.69 -18.94
C GLN A 44 7.74 25.60 -19.57
N LYS A 45 6.83 25.94 -20.47
CA LYS A 45 5.93 24.99 -21.12
C LYS A 45 6.68 23.87 -21.84
N ASP A 46 7.76 24.19 -22.54
CA ASP A 46 8.57 23.19 -23.26
C ASP A 46 9.33 22.28 -22.30
N THR A 47 9.88 22.82 -21.20
CA THR A 47 10.53 22.06 -20.14
C THR A 47 9.55 21.11 -19.46
N VAL A 48 8.35 21.58 -19.14
CA VAL A 48 7.27 20.76 -18.57
C VAL A 48 6.86 19.66 -19.54
N ALA A 49 6.71 19.95 -20.83
CA ALA A 49 6.34 18.95 -21.83
C ALA A 49 7.37 17.82 -21.90
N LYS A 50 8.66 18.16 -21.96
CA LYS A 50 9.77 17.18 -21.94
C LYS A 50 9.79 16.37 -20.64
N ALA A 51 9.64 17.02 -19.49
CA ALA A 51 9.59 16.34 -18.20
C ALA A 51 8.41 15.35 -18.12
N ARG A 52 7.24 15.73 -18.64
CA ARG A 52 6.08 14.83 -18.73
C ARG A 52 6.37 13.60 -19.59
N GLU A 53 6.99 13.79 -20.74
CA GLU A 53 7.40 12.70 -21.62
C GLU A 53 8.36 11.73 -20.90
N LEU A 54 9.38 12.24 -20.22
CA LEU A 54 10.32 11.43 -19.43
C LEU A 54 9.60 10.59 -18.36
N VAL A 55 8.69 11.22 -17.61
CA VAL A 55 7.92 10.51 -16.58
C VAL A 55 7.04 9.43 -17.19
N LEU A 56 6.37 9.71 -18.31
CA LEU A 56 5.52 8.74 -18.99
C LEU A 56 6.33 7.55 -19.50
N ILE A 57 7.45 7.79 -20.20
CA ILE A 57 8.36 6.74 -20.68
C ILE A 57 8.84 5.86 -19.51
N ALA A 58 9.25 6.47 -18.39
CA ALA A 58 9.70 5.73 -17.22
C ALA A 58 8.55 4.98 -16.51
N SER A 59 7.33 5.52 -16.55
CA SER A 59 6.15 4.95 -15.89
C SER A 59 5.45 3.88 -16.71
N ASP A 60 5.69 3.84 -18.02
CA ASP A 60 5.14 2.84 -18.94
C ASP A 60 5.79 1.46 -18.77
N TRP A 61 6.74 1.32 -17.83
CA TRP A 61 7.12 0.03 -17.28
C TRP A 61 5.94 -0.60 -16.52
N ARG A 62 5.01 -1.16 -17.29
CA ARG A 62 4.04 -2.14 -16.82
C ARG A 62 4.70 -3.50 -17.05
N PRO A 63 5.24 -4.18 -16.02
CA PRO A 63 5.40 -5.62 -16.17
C PRO A 63 4.03 -6.15 -16.57
N ASP A 64 3.98 -6.98 -17.62
CA ASP A 64 2.75 -7.64 -18.05
C ASP A 64 1.99 -8.08 -16.79
N ASN A 65 0.78 -7.54 -16.66
CA ASN A 65 -0.05 -7.87 -15.52
C ASN A 65 -0.28 -9.38 -15.57
N LEU A 66 0.24 -10.09 -14.56
CA LEU A 66 0.05 -11.52 -14.46
C LEU A 66 -1.43 -11.82 -14.61
N THR A 67 -1.74 -12.73 -15.53
CA THR A 67 -3.09 -13.26 -15.68
C THR A 67 -3.55 -13.86 -14.35
N ASN A 68 -4.86 -13.87 -14.11
CA ASN A 68 -5.41 -14.50 -12.91
C ASN A 68 -4.96 -15.98 -12.78
N GLN A 69 -4.72 -16.65 -13.91
CA GLN A 69 -4.18 -18.01 -13.94
C GLN A 69 -2.75 -18.07 -13.38
N GLU A 70 -1.87 -17.15 -13.78
CA GLU A 70 -0.50 -17.07 -13.25
C GLU A 70 -0.49 -16.74 -11.75
N VAL A 71 -1.34 -15.81 -11.31
CA VAL A 71 -1.52 -15.49 -9.88
C VAL A 71 -1.94 -16.73 -9.09
N ASN A 72 -2.97 -17.45 -9.56
CA ASN A 72 -3.43 -18.68 -8.93
C ASN A 72 -2.35 -19.77 -8.91
N SER A 73 -1.55 -19.87 -9.98
CA SER A 73 -0.44 -20.83 -10.04
C SER A 73 0.66 -20.52 -9.01
N ILE A 74 0.97 -19.24 -8.80
CA ILE A 74 1.97 -18.79 -7.82
C ILE A 74 1.47 -19.08 -6.40
N TRP A 75 0.21 -18.75 -6.10
CA TRP A 75 -0.40 -19.07 -4.81
C TRP A 75 -0.45 -20.58 -4.54
N GLY A 76 -0.78 -21.39 -5.54
CA GLY A 76 -0.73 -22.85 -5.43
C GLY A 76 0.67 -23.37 -5.08
N ARG A 77 1.72 -22.81 -5.69
CA ARG A 77 3.11 -23.15 -5.38
C ARG A 77 3.54 -22.71 -3.99
N ILE A 78 3.12 -21.52 -3.54
CA ILE A 78 3.38 -21.04 -2.18
C ILE A 78 2.74 -22.00 -1.17
N MET A 79 1.46 -22.32 -1.34
CA MET A 79 0.75 -23.22 -0.44
C MET A 79 1.34 -24.63 -0.42
N SER A 80 1.72 -25.18 -1.59
CA SER A 80 2.35 -26.51 -1.63
C SER A 80 3.72 -26.51 -0.94
N SER A 81 4.48 -25.41 -1.06
CA SER A 81 5.78 -25.31 -0.38
C SER A 81 5.65 -25.28 1.15
N LEU A 82 4.59 -24.61 1.66
CA LEU A 82 4.30 -24.56 3.10
C LEU A 82 3.80 -25.90 3.64
N ASP A 83 2.96 -26.59 2.88
CA ASP A 83 2.41 -27.91 3.25
C ASP A 83 3.52 -28.98 3.36
N ILE A 84 4.47 -28.97 2.42
CA ILE A 84 5.64 -29.87 2.44
C ILE A 84 6.54 -29.62 3.67
N MET A 85 6.60 -28.38 4.17
CA MET A 85 7.35 -28.06 5.39
C MET A 85 6.61 -28.57 6.64
N GLY A 86 5.28 -28.45 6.68
CA GLY A 86 4.45 -28.96 7.78
C GLY A 86 4.47 -30.48 7.95
N ASP A 87 4.45 -31.26 6.87
CA ASP A 87 4.50 -32.73 6.95
C ASP A 87 5.85 -33.27 7.45
N ARG A 88 6.94 -32.51 7.22
CA ARG A 88 8.29 -32.88 7.71
C ARG A 88 8.43 -32.68 9.22
N ASP A 89 7.77 -31.69 9.78
CA ASP A 89 7.75 -31.46 11.23
C ASP A 89 6.78 -32.42 11.95
N ALA A 90 5.68 -32.81 11.30
CA ALA A 90 4.69 -33.73 11.85
C ALA A 90 5.23 -35.18 12.06
N ARG A 91 6.19 -35.63 11.25
CA ARG A 91 6.79 -36.98 11.38
C ARG A 91 7.77 -37.11 12.55
N LYS A 92 8.13 -36.03 13.24
CA LYS A 92 9.11 -36.04 14.35
C LYS A 92 8.51 -35.96 15.77
N ALA A 93 7.20 -35.90 15.93
CA ALA A 93 6.60 -35.87 17.26
C ALA A 93 6.32 -37.30 17.78
N PRO A 94 6.97 -37.75 18.88
CA PRO A 94 6.48 -38.91 19.61
C PRO A 94 5.14 -38.54 20.25
N ARG A 95 4.18 -39.43 20.06
CA ARG A 95 2.82 -39.35 20.57
C ARG A 95 2.87 -39.57 22.08
N ASP A 96 2.80 -38.50 22.85
CA ASP A 96 2.53 -38.57 24.29
C ASP A 96 1.31 -37.73 24.67
N GLY A 97 0.58 -38.24 25.64
CA GLY A 97 -0.84 -37.99 25.82
C GLY A 97 -1.22 -36.74 26.60
N ARG A 98 -2.53 -36.46 26.48
CA ARG A 98 -3.48 -35.91 27.47
C ARG A 98 -3.75 -34.39 27.52
N SER A 99 -5.04 -34.14 27.27
CA SER A 99 -6.01 -33.19 27.88
C SER A 99 -5.88 -31.68 27.62
N THR A 100 -6.82 -31.21 26.79
CA THR A 100 -7.70 -30.04 27.01
C THR A 100 -7.31 -29.09 28.14
N GLY A 101 -6.68 -27.98 27.78
CA GLY A 101 -6.61 -26.79 28.60
C GLY A 101 -6.87 -25.57 27.71
N LEU A 102 -7.97 -24.87 27.94
CA LEU A 102 -8.19 -23.53 27.39
C LEU A 102 -7.00 -22.67 27.81
N SER A 103 -6.17 -22.29 26.84
CA SER A 103 -5.00 -21.46 27.09
C SER A 103 -5.46 -20.12 27.65
N ALA A 104 -4.82 -19.68 28.74
CA ALA A 104 -5.17 -18.46 29.48
C ALA A 104 -5.30 -17.20 28.59
N GLY A 105 -4.66 -17.19 27.41
CA GLY A 105 -4.79 -16.14 26.41
C GLY A 105 -6.23 -15.92 25.90
N ASN A 106 -7.02 -16.98 25.75
CA ASN A 106 -8.41 -16.86 25.27
C ASN A 106 -9.31 -16.19 26.33
N ILE A 107 -9.03 -16.40 27.62
CA ILE A 107 -9.82 -15.83 28.71
C ILE A 107 -9.53 -14.33 28.84
N ILE A 108 -8.28 -13.92 28.69
CA ILE A 108 -7.87 -12.50 28.77
C ILE A 108 -8.54 -11.69 27.65
N LEU A 109 -8.60 -12.24 26.43
CA LEU A 109 -9.19 -11.58 25.27
C LEU A 109 -10.70 -11.34 25.45
N ILE A 110 -11.41 -12.34 26.01
CA ILE A 110 -12.83 -12.23 26.33
C ILE A 110 -13.04 -11.16 27.42
N LEU A 111 -12.23 -11.17 28.48
CA LEU A 111 -12.33 -10.21 29.59
C LEU A 111 -12.14 -8.77 29.11
N VAL A 112 -11.13 -8.51 28.27
CA VAL A 112 -10.87 -7.18 27.69
C VAL A 112 -12.00 -6.73 26.76
N SER A 113 -12.53 -7.64 25.93
CA SER A 113 -13.64 -7.31 25.04
C SER A 113 -14.91 -6.94 25.83
N VAL A 114 -15.21 -7.65 26.91
CA VAL A 114 -16.42 -7.40 27.73
C VAL A 114 -16.30 -6.07 28.48
N THR A 115 -15.13 -5.78 29.07
CA THR A 115 -14.93 -4.50 29.77
C THR A 115 -14.99 -3.30 28.84
N PHE A 116 -14.44 -3.43 27.62
CA PHE A 116 -14.53 -2.39 26.59
C PHE A 116 -15.98 -2.10 26.17
N LEU A 117 -16.78 -3.15 25.95
CA LEU A 117 -18.20 -2.99 25.56
C LEU A 117 -19.02 -2.31 26.66
N LEU A 118 -18.80 -2.67 27.93
CA LEU A 118 -19.48 -2.04 29.07
C LEU A 118 -19.11 -0.57 29.21
N PHE A 119 -17.83 -0.23 29.01
CA PHE A 119 -17.37 1.16 29.03
C PHE A 119 -18.03 1.99 27.92
N MET A 120 -18.09 1.44 26.70
CA MET A 120 -18.69 2.09 25.54
C MET A 120 -20.21 2.32 25.75
N PHE A 121 -20.90 1.34 26.34
CA PHE A 121 -22.31 1.44 26.69
C PHE A 121 -22.57 2.50 27.76
N TYR A 122 -21.74 2.55 28.81
CA TYR A 122 -21.86 3.56 29.87
C TYR A 122 -21.60 4.98 29.33
N PHE A 123 -20.63 5.14 28.42
CA PHE A 123 -20.35 6.41 27.77
C PHE A 123 -21.51 6.89 26.89
N MET A 124 -22.14 5.99 26.14
CA MET A 124 -23.31 6.33 25.32
C MET A 124 -24.53 6.75 26.15
N LEU A 125 -24.78 6.06 27.28
CA LEU A 125 -25.90 6.39 28.17
C LEU A 125 -25.64 7.61 29.05
N GLY A 126 -24.39 7.88 29.42
CA GLY A 126 -24.01 9.04 30.22
C GLY A 126 -23.92 10.35 29.43
N ASN A 127 -23.92 10.27 28.09
CA ASN A 127 -23.83 11.43 27.19
C ASN A 127 -25.15 11.69 26.43
N SER A 128 -26.27 11.18 26.93
CA SER A 128 -27.64 11.45 26.48
C SER A 128 -28.47 12.05 27.61
#